data_AF-A0A535MNW2-F1
#
_entry.id   AF-A0A535MNW2-F1
#
_cell.length_a   1.000
_cell.length_b   1.000
_cell.length_c   1.000
_cell.angle_alpha   90.00
_cell.angle_beta   90.00
_cell.angle_gamma   90.00
#
_symmetry.space_group_name_H-M   'P 1'
#
loop_
_entity.id
_entity.type
_entity.pdbx_description
1 polymer ?
#
loop_
_entity_poly.entity_id
_entity_poly.type
_entity_poly.pdbx_seq_one_letter_code
_entity_poly.pdbx_strand_id
1 'polypeptide(L)'
;MAGQAWRVAVIAGKGGVGKTTTVINLGAGLAALGRRVLLVDCDPQGNLTSGLGLDPYARRRTIADVIVGRCAAVDAILETETPGLHLIPAHPDLSAVESELPARVNAELRLRNALREGLDAHYDVVLFDTPPNFGFHTISALGAARSALVPLQMSAFALRGLKEVIRVIAAARRHLNPELELLGVVPTFVNNTRFSRDMLEALSDVSQVRVFRSEIGLTVKLQESALQGVPVLVSAPSSKAARGYAALATEVCEVAGSRLRPVRHGRAARVEEAPAIVEEPAPEPVDATVPEDDAADPTMEMAAAEDLDDGYAVTLAGEPTHGAVPLGNAAEAIHHLEGQPVRNRVMLELEVGHGGIAIAELPPLELHAVEEHSGNGHDDVEDDEDAAEVTREAETRQRRRFLFFGRKAS
;
A
#
# COMPACT_ATOMS: atom_id res chain seq x y z
N MET A 1 12.26 -11.09 -29.15
CA MET A 1 10.97 -10.90 -28.44
C MET A 1 10.20 -12.20 -28.27
N ALA A 2 10.27 -13.18 -29.18
CA ALA A 2 9.73 -14.51 -28.91
C ALA A 2 10.53 -15.17 -27.77
N GLY A 3 9.88 -15.47 -26.65
CA GLY A 3 10.52 -16.20 -25.54
C GLY A 3 10.69 -15.45 -24.22
N GLN A 4 10.07 -14.27 -24.00
CA GLN A 4 9.96 -13.66 -22.66
C GLN A 4 8.52 -13.68 -22.11
N ALA A 5 8.37 -13.68 -20.78
CA ALA A 5 7.05 -13.56 -20.15
C ALA A 5 6.58 -12.11 -20.26
N TRP A 6 5.27 -11.89 -20.44
CA TRP A 6 4.73 -10.53 -20.44
C TRP A 6 4.59 -10.03 -19.00
N ARG A 7 5.37 -9.02 -18.64
CA ARG A 7 5.44 -8.49 -17.27
C ARG A 7 4.61 -7.21 -17.15
N VAL A 8 3.67 -7.18 -16.21
CA VAL A 8 2.74 -6.07 -16.03
C VAL A 8 2.78 -5.60 -14.59
N ALA A 9 3.12 -4.34 -14.36
CA ALA A 9 3.00 -3.73 -13.04
C ALA A 9 1.59 -3.17 -12.86
N VAL A 10 0.93 -3.51 -11.75
CA VAL A 10 -0.38 -2.96 -11.39
C VAL A 10 -0.15 -1.86 -10.37
N ILE A 11 -0.38 -0.62 -10.78
CA ILE A 11 -0.03 0.60 -10.03
C ILE A 11 -1.24 1.48 -9.79
N ALA A 12 -1.29 2.14 -8.64
CA ALA A 12 -2.33 3.09 -8.28
C ALA A 12 -1.74 4.24 -7.45
N GLY A 13 -2.29 5.45 -7.60
CA GLY A 13 -1.84 6.63 -6.84
C GLY A 13 -2.52 6.83 -5.49
N LYS A 14 -3.29 5.84 -5.02
CA LYS A 14 -3.87 5.86 -3.68
C LYS A 14 -4.11 4.44 -3.18
N GLY A 15 -4.12 4.27 -1.86
CA GLY A 15 -4.56 3.04 -1.21
C GLY A 15 -6.02 2.72 -1.50
N GLY A 16 -6.38 1.44 -1.43
CA GLY A 16 -7.78 1.01 -1.44
C GLY A 16 -8.52 1.06 -2.78
N VAL A 17 -7.85 1.25 -3.92
CA VAL A 17 -8.54 1.25 -5.25
C VAL A 17 -8.88 -0.14 -5.80
N GLY A 18 -8.58 -1.21 -5.06
CA GLY A 18 -8.73 -2.58 -5.53
C GLY A 18 -7.55 -3.08 -6.37
N LYS A 19 -6.34 -2.54 -6.18
CA LYS A 19 -5.11 -2.95 -6.87
C LYS A 19 -4.75 -4.43 -6.61
N THR A 20 -4.53 -4.79 -5.35
CA THR A 20 -4.25 -6.18 -4.94
C THR A 20 -5.39 -7.12 -5.34
N THR A 21 -6.63 -6.70 -5.14
CA THR A 21 -7.82 -7.44 -5.59
C THR A 21 -7.81 -7.68 -7.10
N THR A 22 -7.37 -6.69 -7.88
CA THR A 22 -7.22 -6.81 -9.33
C THR A 22 -6.13 -7.79 -9.67
N VAL A 23 -4.95 -7.71 -9.03
CA VAL A 23 -3.82 -8.63 -9.28
C VAL A 23 -4.23 -10.08 -9.05
N ILE A 24 -4.87 -10.38 -7.92
CA ILE A 24 -5.33 -11.74 -7.57
C ILE A 24 -6.30 -12.27 -8.64
N ASN A 25 -7.36 -11.50 -8.93
CA ASN A 25 -8.47 -12.00 -9.73
C ASN A 25 -8.21 -11.93 -11.24
N LEU A 26 -7.44 -10.93 -11.71
CA LEU A 26 -6.92 -10.93 -13.07
C LEU A 26 -5.96 -12.10 -13.27
N GLY A 27 -5.08 -12.35 -12.30
CA GLY A 27 -4.16 -13.50 -12.33
C GLY A 27 -4.90 -14.82 -12.46
N ALA A 28 -5.90 -15.05 -11.61
CA ALA A 28 -6.76 -16.23 -11.67
C ALA A 28 -7.54 -16.33 -12.99
N GLY A 29 -8.04 -15.20 -13.52
CA GLY A 29 -8.74 -15.17 -14.81
C GLY A 29 -7.83 -15.52 -15.98
N LEU A 30 -6.60 -15.01 -15.99
CA LEU A 30 -5.59 -15.36 -16.99
C LEU A 30 -5.20 -16.84 -16.89
N ALA A 31 -5.05 -17.37 -15.67
CA ALA A 31 -4.80 -18.80 -15.45
C ALA A 31 -5.95 -19.67 -15.98
N ALA A 32 -7.20 -19.27 -15.76
CA ALA A 32 -8.39 -19.93 -16.29
C ALA A 32 -8.44 -19.92 -17.84
N LEU A 33 -7.82 -18.92 -18.48
CA LEU A 33 -7.62 -18.86 -19.94
C LEU A 33 -6.41 -19.70 -20.42
N GLY A 34 -5.83 -20.53 -19.56
CA GLY A 34 -4.72 -21.43 -19.87
C GLY A 34 -3.35 -20.77 -19.85
N ARG A 35 -3.20 -19.59 -19.23
CA ARG A 35 -1.89 -18.94 -19.05
C ARG A 35 -1.18 -19.48 -17.83
N ARG A 36 0.14 -19.64 -17.90
CA ARG A 36 0.96 -19.78 -16.69
C ARG A 36 1.25 -18.39 -16.14
N VAL A 37 0.73 -18.10 -14.95
CA VAL A 37 0.79 -16.76 -14.34
C VAL A 37 1.63 -16.81 -13.06
N LEU A 38 2.53 -15.84 -12.93
CA LEU A 38 3.25 -15.55 -11.71
C LEU A 38 2.77 -14.20 -11.16
N LEU A 39 2.36 -14.19 -9.90
CA LEU A 39 2.13 -12.96 -9.15
C LEU A 39 3.36 -12.66 -8.32
N VAL A 40 3.71 -11.39 -8.17
CA VAL A 40 4.83 -10.94 -7.36
C VAL A 40 4.33 -9.83 -6.44
N ASP A 41 4.36 -10.09 -5.15
CA ASP A 41 3.95 -9.14 -4.13
C ASP A 41 5.13 -8.19 -3.85
N CYS A 42 5.06 -6.96 -4.34
CA CYS A 42 6.08 -5.93 -4.11
C CYS A 42 5.64 -4.94 -3.02
N ASP A 43 4.52 -5.17 -2.33
CA ASP A 43 4.03 -4.32 -1.25
C ASP A 43 4.50 -4.89 0.10
N PRO A 44 5.27 -4.16 0.91
CA PRO A 44 5.70 -4.64 2.23
C PRO A 44 4.55 -5.01 3.16
N GLN A 45 3.32 -4.54 2.89
CA GLN A 45 2.13 -4.94 3.64
C GLN A 45 1.71 -6.40 3.40
N GLY A 46 2.20 -7.06 2.34
CA GLY A 46 1.92 -8.48 2.10
C GLY A 46 0.46 -8.79 1.80
N ASN A 47 -0.30 -7.83 1.29
CA ASN A 47 -1.74 -7.97 1.06
C ASN A 47 -2.06 -8.98 -0.05
N LEU A 48 -1.22 -9.07 -1.08
CA LEU A 48 -1.37 -10.09 -2.14
C LEU A 48 -1.09 -11.48 -1.57
N THR A 49 -0.02 -11.60 -0.78
CA THR A 49 0.36 -12.86 -0.09
C THR A 49 -0.77 -13.35 0.81
N SER A 50 -1.26 -12.49 1.69
CA SER A 50 -2.38 -12.81 2.60
C SER A 50 -3.68 -13.10 1.86
N GLY A 51 -3.97 -12.34 0.79
CA GLY A 51 -5.18 -12.50 -0.03
C GLY A 51 -5.22 -13.82 -0.82
N LEU A 52 -4.11 -14.57 -0.85
CA LEU A 52 -4.01 -15.93 -1.40
C LEU A 52 -3.90 -17.00 -0.30
N GLY A 53 -4.24 -16.67 0.94
CA GLY A 53 -4.30 -17.61 2.06
C GLY A 53 -2.95 -17.95 2.68
N LEU A 54 -1.88 -17.22 2.32
CA LEU A 54 -0.53 -17.45 2.82
C LEU A 54 -0.18 -16.44 3.91
N ASP A 55 0.39 -16.90 5.02
CA ASP A 55 0.85 -16.03 6.10
C ASP A 55 2.06 -15.16 5.67
N PRO A 56 1.94 -13.82 5.60
CA PRO A 56 3.05 -12.95 5.20
C PRO A 56 4.19 -12.88 6.22
N TYR A 57 4.01 -13.40 7.44
CA TYR A 57 5.02 -13.43 8.50
C TYR A 57 5.77 -14.76 8.60
N ALA A 58 5.36 -15.78 7.84
CA ALA A 58 6.04 -17.06 7.86
C ALA A 58 7.45 -16.94 7.29
N ARG A 59 8.42 -17.60 7.92
CA ARG A 59 9.82 -17.62 7.46
C ARG A 59 9.93 -18.39 6.15
N ARG A 60 10.11 -17.67 5.05
CA ARG A 60 10.27 -18.21 3.70
C ARG A 60 11.08 -17.24 2.85
N ARG A 61 11.60 -17.70 1.71
CA ARG A 61 12.21 -16.82 0.71
C ARG A 61 11.12 -15.94 0.10
N THR A 62 11.38 -14.64 0.01
CA THR A 62 10.42 -13.64 -0.46
C THR A 62 11.03 -12.76 -1.55
N ILE A 63 10.23 -11.83 -2.09
CA ILE A 63 10.75 -10.85 -3.04
C ILE A 63 11.90 -10.01 -2.46
N ALA A 64 11.95 -9.81 -1.14
CA ALA A 64 13.03 -9.07 -0.49
C ALA A 64 14.37 -9.78 -0.70
N ASP A 65 14.40 -11.10 -0.49
CA ASP A 65 15.60 -11.94 -0.69
C ASP A 65 16.06 -11.92 -2.15
N VAL A 66 15.10 -11.94 -3.08
CA VAL A 66 15.39 -11.88 -4.52
C VAL A 66 16.00 -10.53 -4.91
N ILE A 67 15.48 -9.41 -4.39
CA ILE A 67 16.00 -8.06 -4.71
C ILE A 67 17.40 -7.84 -4.12
N VAL A 68 17.61 -8.28 -2.88
CA VAL A 68 18.91 -8.19 -2.19
C VAL A 68 19.94 -9.11 -2.85
N GLY A 69 19.49 -10.23 -3.41
CA GLY A 69 20.33 -11.23 -4.09
C GLY A 69 20.73 -12.40 -3.17
N ARG A 70 19.90 -12.72 -2.16
CA ARG A 70 20.10 -13.85 -1.24
C ARG A 70 19.63 -15.18 -1.84
N CYS A 71 18.73 -15.15 -2.82
CA CYS A 71 18.28 -16.31 -3.58
C CYS A 71 17.92 -15.94 -5.03
N ALA A 72 17.79 -16.95 -5.90
CA ALA A 72 17.24 -16.74 -7.23
C ALA A 72 15.71 -16.59 -7.16
N ALA A 73 15.11 -15.91 -8.14
CA ALA A 73 13.65 -15.70 -8.14
C ALA A 73 12.85 -17.01 -8.14
N VAL A 74 13.36 -18.05 -8.82
CA VAL A 74 12.74 -19.38 -8.88
C VAL A 74 12.64 -20.06 -7.51
N ASP A 75 13.57 -19.75 -6.61
CA ASP A 75 13.63 -20.33 -5.25
C ASP A 75 12.62 -19.72 -4.29
N ALA A 76 12.01 -18.59 -4.67
CA ALA A 76 11.00 -17.87 -3.88
C ALA A 76 9.57 -18.09 -4.41
N ILE A 77 9.39 -18.91 -5.45
CA ILE A 77 8.08 -19.21 -6.02
C ILE A 77 7.34 -20.21 -5.15
N LEU A 78 6.09 -19.89 -4.86
CA LEU A 78 5.12 -20.75 -4.20
C LEU A 78 4.00 -21.13 -5.16
N GLU A 79 3.55 -22.37 -5.05
CA GLU A 79 2.27 -22.78 -5.64
C GLU A 79 1.12 -22.16 -4.84
N THR A 80 0.04 -21.82 -5.56
CA THR A 80 -1.22 -21.42 -4.94
C THR A 80 -2.23 -22.57 -5.09
N GLU A 81 -3.33 -22.52 -4.35
CA GLU A 81 -4.43 -23.48 -4.55
C GLU A 81 -5.08 -23.37 -5.94
N THR A 82 -4.82 -22.29 -6.69
CA THR A 82 -5.36 -22.09 -8.04
C THR A 82 -4.39 -22.63 -9.10
N PRO A 83 -4.79 -23.67 -9.88
CA PRO A 83 -3.92 -24.26 -10.89
C PRO A 83 -3.42 -23.24 -11.92
N GLY A 84 -2.12 -23.26 -12.22
CA GLY A 84 -1.48 -22.35 -13.17
C GLY A 84 -1.19 -20.96 -12.63
N LEU A 85 -1.55 -20.67 -11.37
CA LEU A 85 -1.27 -19.42 -10.66
C LEU A 85 -0.23 -19.67 -9.56
N HIS A 86 0.85 -18.90 -9.60
CA HIS A 86 1.95 -18.97 -8.63
C HIS A 86 2.22 -17.61 -8.02
N LEU A 87 2.96 -17.57 -6.91
CA LEU A 87 3.26 -16.35 -6.17
C LEU A 87 4.75 -16.29 -5.79
N ILE A 88 5.40 -15.14 -5.95
CA ILE A 88 6.54 -14.75 -5.11
C ILE A 88 6.00 -13.83 -4.00
N PRO A 89 6.05 -14.26 -2.73
CA PRO A 89 5.41 -13.56 -1.62
C PRO A 89 6.25 -12.35 -1.17
N ALA A 90 5.61 -11.45 -0.43
CA ALA A 90 6.25 -10.38 0.32
C ALA A 90 6.37 -10.75 1.80
N HIS A 91 7.24 -10.03 2.50
CA HIS A 91 7.39 -10.03 3.95
C HIS A 91 7.59 -8.57 4.40
N PRO A 92 7.18 -8.17 5.62
CA PRO A 92 7.37 -6.81 6.14
C PRO A 92 8.80 -6.26 6.02
N ASP A 93 9.81 -7.14 6.10
CA ASP A 93 11.23 -6.81 5.90
C ASP A 93 11.53 -6.20 4.53
N LEU A 94 10.63 -6.36 3.55
CA LEU A 94 10.73 -5.67 2.25
C LEU A 94 10.92 -4.16 2.44
N SER A 95 10.33 -3.55 3.47
CA SER A 95 10.47 -2.13 3.80
C SER A 95 11.93 -1.69 4.06
N ALA A 96 12.80 -2.62 4.50
CA ALA A 96 14.21 -2.33 4.78
C ALA A 96 15.12 -2.53 3.56
N VAL A 97 14.61 -3.10 2.46
CA VAL A 97 15.45 -3.47 1.31
C VAL A 97 16.17 -2.26 0.72
N GLU A 98 15.52 -1.09 0.63
CA GLU A 98 16.15 0.11 0.07
C GLU A 98 17.42 0.52 0.84
N SER A 99 17.39 0.44 2.18
CA SER A 99 18.54 0.80 3.02
C SER A 99 19.62 -0.28 3.09
N GLU A 100 19.26 -1.55 2.87
CA GLU A 100 20.20 -2.66 2.78
C GLU A 100 21.01 -2.68 1.47
N LEU A 101 20.45 -2.12 0.41
CA LEU A 101 21.12 -2.11 -0.89
C LEU A 101 22.32 -1.16 -0.85
N PRO A 102 23.50 -1.59 -1.34
CA PRO A 102 24.64 -0.70 -1.46
C PRO A 102 24.25 0.51 -2.32
N ALA A 103 24.64 1.72 -1.91
CA ALA A 103 24.46 2.96 -2.67
C ALA A 103 25.14 2.84 -4.04
N ARG A 104 24.40 2.28 -5.01
CA ARG A 104 24.85 1.95 -6.36
C ARG A 104 23.83 2.50 -7.33
N VAL A 105 24.33 2.96 -8.46
CA VAL A 105 23.50 3.35 -9.59
C VAL A 105 22.62 2.16 -9.99
N ASN A 106 21.32 2.41 -10.21
CA ASN A 106 20.32 1.43 -10.67
C ASN A 106 19.89 0.36 -9.66
N ALA A 107 19.80 0.68 -8.36
CA ALA A 107 19.25 -0.23 -7.35
C ALA A 107 17.84 -0.76 -7.72
N GLU A 108 17.03 0.09 -8.34
CA GLU A 108 15.66 -0.18 -8.81
C GLU A 108 15.63 -1.19 -9.97
N LEU A 109 16.76 -1.40 -10.66
CA LEU A 109 16.84 -2.41 -11.74
C LEU A 109 17.19 -3.80 -11.24
N ARG A 110 17.47 -3.99 -9.94
CA ARG A 110 17.78 -5.29 -9.37
C ARG A 110 16.65 -6.30 -9.55
N LEU A 111 15.41 -5.89 -9.31
CA LEU A 111 14.24 -6.75 -9.55
C LEU A 111 14.19 -7.18 -11.02
N ARG A 112 14.34 -6.23 -11.97
CA ARG A 112 14.36 -6.57 -13.40
C ARG A 112 15.41 -7.62 -13.71
N ASN A 113 16.62 -7.45 -13.18
CA ASN A 113 17.75 -8.33 -13.44
C ASN A 113 17.55 -9.72 -12.83
N ALA A 114 17.10 -9.79 -11.57
CA ALA A 114 16.83 -11.06 -10.88
C ALA A 114 15.75 -11.89 -11.59
N LEU A 115 14.77 -11.24 -12.22
CA LEU A 115 13.70 -11.92 -12.96
C LEU A 115 14.08 -12.31 -14.41
N ARG A 116 15.23 -11.87 -14.94
CA ARG A 116 15.68 -12.27 -16.29
C ARG A 116 16.12 -13.73 -16.34
N GLU A 117 16.61 -14.25 -15.22
CA GLU A 117 17.13 -15.61 -15.12
C GLU A 117 15.97 -16.57 -14.77
N GLY A 118 15.69 -17.52 -15.67
CA GLY A 118 14.76 -18.62 -15.43
C GLY A 118 13.29 -18.34 -15.72
N LEU A 119 12.71 -17.23 -15.24
CA LEU A 119 11.25 -17.06 -15.21
C LEU A 119 10.58 -17.01 -16.59
N ASP A 120 11.26 -16.41 -17.56
CA ASP A 120 10.73 -16.22 -18.91
C ASP A 120 10.40 -17.57 -19.60
N ALA A 121 11.06 -18.67 -19.25
CA ALA A 121 10.74 -19.98 -19.84
C ALA A 121 9.45 -20.61 -19.25
N HIS A 122 9.11 -20.27 -18.01
CA HIS A 122 8.06 -20.95 -17.22
C HIS A 122 6.75 -20.19 -17.16
N TYR A 123 6.75 -18.88 -17.42
CA TYR A 123 5.54 -18.06 -17.32
C TYR A 123 5.19 -17.38 -18.63
N ASP A 124 3.89 -17.22 -18.85
CA ASP A 124 3.36 -16.41 -19.95
C ASP A 124 3.12 -14.98 -19.49
N VAL A 125 2.73 -14.80 -18.22
CA VAL A 125 2.43 -13.50 -17.60
C VAL A 125 3.06 -13.41 -16.21
N VAL A 126 3.64 -12.25 -15.89
CA VAL A 126 4.03 -11.87 -14.53
C VAL A 126 3.27 -10.60 -14.14
N LEU A 127 2.55 -10.61 -13.03
CA LEU A 127 1.86 -9.43 -12.49
C LEU A 127 2.54 -8.97 -11.19
N PHE A 128 2.93 -7.70 -11.14
CA PHE A 128 3.45 -7.09 -9.91
C PHE A 128 2.35 -6.34 -9.16
N ASP A 129 2.15 -6.65 -7.88
CA ASP A 129 1.35 -5.84 -6.97
C ASP A 129 2.26 -4.81 -6.28
N THR A 130 2.12 -3.53 -6.60
CA THR A 130 3.01 -2.47 -6.04
C THR A 130 2.43 -1.90 -4.74
N PRO A 131 3.20 -1.21 -3.89
CA PRO A 131 2.62 -0.44 -2.78
C PRO A 131 1.79 0.75 -3.30
N PRO A 132 0.99 1.41 -2.43
CA PRO A 132 0.16 2.57 -2.80
C PRO A 132 0.95 3.88 -2.97
N ASN A 133 2.25 3.88 -2.64
CA ASN A 133 3.15 5.01 -2.83
C ASN A 133 4.01 4.83 -4.10
N PHE A 134 4.68 5.90 -4.53
CA PHE A 134 5.57 5.89 -5.70
C PHE A 134 7.05 5.74 -5.32
N GLY A 135 7.33 5.09 -4.19
CA GLY A 135 8.68 4.86 -3.68
C GLY A 135 9.42 3.71 -4.39
N PHE A 136 10.54 3.30 -3.79
CA PHE A 136 11.50 2.34 -4.36
C PHE A 136 10.85 1.08 -4.96
N HIS A 137 9.94 0.41 -4.24
CA HIS A 137 9.33 -0.84 -4.73
C HIS A 137 8.43 -0.64 -5.96
N THR A 138 7.69 0.48 -6.02
CA THR A 138 6.88 0.83 -7.19
C THR A 138 7.77 1.12 -8.39
N ILE A 139 8.83 1.91 -8.21
CA ILE A 139 9.80 2.21 -9.28
C ILE A 139 10.52 0.95 -9.76
N SER A 140 10.90 0.06 -8.83
CA SER A 140 11.52 -1.23 -9.11
C SER A 140 10.60 -2.15 -9.95
N ALA A 141 9.32 -2.23 -9.59
CA ALA A 141 8.32 -2.97 -10.38
C ALA A 141 8.11 -2.38 -11.79
N LEU A 142 8.04 -1.04 -11.92
CA LEU A 142 7.99 -0.37 -13.22
C LEU A 142 9.26 -0.58 -14.05
N GLY A 143 10.41 -0.64 -13.39
CA GLY A 143 11.70 -1.01 -13.99
C GLY A 143 11.69 -2.42 -14.55
N ALA A 144 11.01 -3.36 -13.88
CA ALA A 144 10.91 -4.76 -14.27
C ALA A 144 9.78 -5.10 -15.27
N ALA A 145 8.78 -4.24 -15.40
CA ALA A 145 7.59 -4.47 -16.22
C ALA A 145 7.77 -4.02 -17.68
N ARG A 146 7.00 -4.62 -18.59
CA ARG A 146 6.83 -4.11 -19.97
C ARG A 146 5.61 -3.21 -20.09
N SER A 147 4.61 -3.43 -19.24
CA SER A 147 3.38 -2.66 -19.27
C SER A 147 2.92 -2.27 -17.86
N ALA A 148 2.19 -1.17 -17.74
CA ALA A 148 1.57 -0.73 -16.49
C ALA A 148 0.03 -0.75 -16.64
N LEU A 149 -0.66 -1.39 -15.69
CA LEU A 149 -2.12 -1.41 -15.59
C LEU A 149 -2.55 -0.55 -14.40
N VAL A 150 -3.57 0.28 -14.57
CA VAL A 150 -3.98 1.25 -13.54
C VAL A 150 -5.42 0.99 -13.10
N PRO A 151 -5.65 0.29 -11.98
CA PRO A 151 -6.96 0.24 -11.33
C PRO A 151 -7.32 1.62 -10.82
N LEU A 152 -8.51 2.11 -11.20
CA LEU A 152 -8.96 3.46 -10.87
C LEU A 152 -10.34 3.42 -10.26
N GLN A 153 -10.42 3.79 -8.99
CA GLN A 153 -11.70 3.93 -8.29
C GLN A 153 -12.48 5.15 -8.81
N MET A 154 -13.76 4.96 -9.15
CA MET A 154 -14.69 6.03 -9.54
C MET A 154 -15.05 6.93 -8.34
N SER A 155 -14.18 7.88 -8.06
CA SER A 155 -14.29 8.87 -6.96
C SER A 155 -14.05 10.29 -7.48
N ALA A 156 -14.40 11.32 -6.70
CA ALA A 156 -14.20 12.73 -7.08
C ALA A 156 -12.75 13.07 -7.47
N PHE A 157 -11.78 12.35 -6.90
CA PHE A 157 -10.36 12.56 -7.15
C PHE A 157 -9.76 11.62 -8.20
N ALA A 158 -10.58 10.82 -8.90
CA ALA A 158 -10.09 9.79 -9.83
C ALA A 158 -9.18 10.37 -10.93
N LEU A 159 -9.62 11.44 -11.60
CA LEU A 159 -8.83 12.06 -12.68
C LEU A 159 -7.52 12.67 -12.19
N ARG A 160 -7.50 13.23 -10.96
CA ARG A 160 -6.27 13.75 -10.34
C ARG A 160 -5.28 12.62 -10.08
N GLY A 161 -5.74 11.54 -9.43
CA GLY A 161 -4.90 10.37 -9.15
C GLY A 161 -4.37 9.71 -10.42
N LEU A 162 -5.19 9.64 -11.48
CA LEU A 162 -4.75 9.12 -12.78
C LEU A 162 -3.63 9.96 -13.40
N LYS A 163 -3.75 11.30 -13.38
CA LYS A 163 -2.71 12.20 -13.90
C LYS A 163 -1.38 11.99 -13.19
N GLU A 164 -1.41 11.76 -11.88
CA GLU A 164 -0.21 11.51 -11.08
C GLU A 164 0.46 10.19 -11.47
N VAL A 165 -0.31 9.10 -11.56
CA VAL A 165 0.20 7.78 -12.01
C VAL A 165 0.81 7.89 -13.41
N ILE A 166 0.16 8.62 -14.34
CA ILE A 166 0.71 8.84 -15.70
C ILE A 166 2.06 9.56 -15.65
N ARG A 167 2.23 10.56 -14.76
CA ARG A 167 3.52 11.27 -14.61
C ARG A 167 4.61 10.32 -14.12
N VAL A 168 4.30 9.48 -13.14
CA VAL A 168 5.25 8.48 -12.61
C VAL A 168 5.65 7.47 -13.68
N ILE A 169 4.69 6.94 -14.44
CA ILE A 169 4.96 6.02 -15.55
C ILE A 169 5.82 6.71 -16.63
N ALA A 170 5.51 7.97 -16.97
CA ALA A 170 6.27 8.73 -17.97
C ALA A 170 7.71 9.00 -17.52
N ALA A 171 7.93 9.31 -16.24
CA ALA A 171 9.25 9.49 -15.65
C ALA A 171 10.04 8.19 -15.64
N ALA A 172 9.44 7.09 -15.15
CA ALA A 172 10.05 5.75 -15.19
C ALA A 172 10.39 5.34 -16.62
N ARG A 173 9.51 5.60 -17.59
CA ARG A 173 9.80 5.32 -19.01
C ARG A 173 11.01 6.10 -19.52
N ARG A 174 11.11 7.39 -19.18
CA ARG A 174 12.20 8.25 -19.67
C ARG A 174 13.55 7.91 -19.06
N HIS A 175 13.58 7.60 -17.76
CA HIS A 175 14.82 7.54 -16.99
C HIS A 175 15.27 6.12 -16.62
N LEU A 176 14.34 5.14 -16.59
CA LEU A 176 14.60 3.80 -16.07
C LEU A 176 14.33 2.68 -17.10
N ASN A 177 13.20 2.78 -17.81
CA ASN A 177 12.69 1.71 -18.66
C ASN A 177 12.00 2.24 -19.93
N PRO A 178 12.74 2.56 -21.00
CA PRO A 178 12.20 3.11 -22.24
C PRO A 178 11.12 2.27 -22.92
N GLU A 179 11.06 0.98 -22.59
CA GLU A 179 10.12 0.01 -23.12
C GLU A 179 8.77 -0.02 -22.38
N LEU A 180 8.66 0.65 -21.23
CA LEU A 180 7.44 0.67 -20.42
C LEU A 180 6.29 1.38 -21.15
N GLU A 181 5.16 0.69 -21.28
CA GLU A 181 3.94 1.20 -21.90
C GLU A 181 2.78 1.22 -20.90
N LEU A 182 1.96 2.27 -20.95
CA LEU A 182 0.67 2.25 -20.24
C LEU A 182 -0.28 1.32 -20.99
N LEU A 183 -0.64 0.19 -20.37
CA LEU A 183 -1.58 -0.78 -20.92
C LEU A 183 -2.99 -0.21 -20.98
N GLY A 184 -3.40 0.44 -19.88
CA GLY A 184 -4.70 1.07 -19.75
C GLY A 184 -5.16 1.21 -18.30
N VAL A 185 -6.38 1.69 -18.15
CA VAL A 185 -7.05 1.95 -16.87
C VAL A 185 -8.22 0.99 -16.72
N VAL A 186 -8.31 0.35 -15.56
CA VAL A 186 -9.43 -0.53 -15.17
C VAL A 186 -10.35 0.25 -14.24
N PRO A 187 -11.59 0.55 -14.64
CA PRO A 187 -12.54 1.15 -13.74
C PRO A 187 -12.90 0.22 -12.58
N THR A 188 -12.65 0.66 -11.34
CA THR A 188 -13.00 -0.08 -10.12
C THR A 188 -14.02 0.66 -9.27
N PHE A 189 -14.71 -0.12 -8.45
CA PHE A 189 -15.82 0.26 -7.59
C PHE A 189 -16.94 0.98 -8.35
N VAL A 190 -17.16 0.55 -9.59
CA VAL A 190 -18.21 1.08 -10.46
C VAL A 190 -19.57 0.69 -9.91
N ASN A 191 -20.48 1.65 -9.87
CA ASN A 191 -21.85 1.47 -9.44
C ASN A 191 -22.83 2.13 -10.42
N ASN A 192 -24.14 1.91 -10.22
CA ASN A 192 -25.16 2.41 -11.15
C ASN A 192 -25.54 3.88 -10.90
N THR A 193 -24.76 4.64 -10.12
CA THR A 193 -25.06 6.06 -9.86
C THR A 193 -24.75 6.91 -11.09
N ARG A 194 -25.39 8.08 -11.18
CA ARG A 194 -25.08 9.07 -12.20
C ARG A 194 -23.62 9.52 -12.11
N PHE A 195 -23.15 9.80 -10.91
CA PHE A 195 -21.75 10.19 -10.65
C PHE A 195 -20.75 9.19 -11.25
N SER A 196 -20.95 7.89 -11.04
CA SER A 196 -20.05 6.86 -11.60
C SER A 196 -20.07 6.84 -13.13
N ARG A 197 -21.23 7.08 -13.76
CA ARG A 197 -21.35 7.17 -15.23
C ARG A 197 -20.68 8.42 -15.79
N ASP A 198 -20.93 9.58 -15.19
CA ASP A 198 -20.33 10.85 -15.60
C ASP A 198 -18.79 10.78 -15.51
N MET A 199 -18.26 10.11 -14.47
CA MET A 199 -16.82 9.90 -14.32
C MET A 199 -16.23 8.92 -15.36
N LEU A 200 -16.96 7.88 -15.75
CA LEU A 200 -16.54 6.95 -16.81
C LEU A 200 -16.50 7.64 -18.17
N GLU A 201 -17.48 8.49 -18.45
CA GLU A 201 -17.52 9.32 -19.66
C GLU A 201 -16.32 10.28 -19.69
N ALA A 202 -16.11 11.03 -18.61
CA ALA A 202 -14.98 11.95 -18.49
C ALA A 202 -13.61 11.24 -18.60
N LEU A 203 -13.50 9.99 -18.13
CA LEU A 203 -12.30 9.17 -18.31
C LEU A 203 -12.07 8.75 -19.75
N SER A 204 -13.15 8.45 -20.47
CA SER A 204 -13.09 8.08 -21.89
C SER A 204 -12.65 9.25 -22.77
N ASP A 205 -12.91 10.48 -22.33
CA ASP A 205 -12.46 11.71 -22.98
C ASP A 205 -10.98 12.05 -22.73
N VAL A 206 -10.32 11.39 -21.77
CA VAL A 206 -8.88 11.56 -21.55
C VAL A 206 -8.11 10.90 -22.70
N SER A 207 -7.95 11.66 -23.78
CA SER A 207 -7.09 11.29 -24.91
C SER A 207 -5.70 10.92 -24.36
N GLN A 208 -5.16 9.77 -24.79
CA GLN A 208 -3.88 9.14 -24.40
C GLN A 208 -3.98 7.92 -23.48
N VAL A 209 -5.15 7.57 -22.95
CA VAL A 209 -5.28 6.37 -22.09
C VAL A 209 -6.36 5.43 -22.61
N ARG A 210 -6.02 4.14 -22.73
CA ARG A 210 -7.02 3.09 -22.96
C ARG A 210 -7.79 2.87 -21.67
N VAL A 211 -9.11 3.05 -21.70
CA VAL A 211 -10.00 2.61 -20.62
C VAL A 211 -10.51 1.21 -20.98
N PHE A 212 -10.33 0.24 -20.09
CA PHE A 212 -10.91 -1.10 -20.25
C PHE A 212 -12.43 -1.00 -20.08
N ARG A 213 -13.16 -1.73 -20.94
CA ARG A 213 -14.63 -1.82 -20.92
C ARG A 213 -15.12 -2.59 -19.71
N SER A 214 -14.30 -3.49 -19.20
CA SER A 214 -14.61 -4.30 -18.03
C SER A 214 -14.67 -3.44 -16.76
N GLU A 215 -15.87 -3.28 -16.22
CA GLU A 215 -16.14 -2.52 -15.00
C GLU A 215 -16.16 -3.44 -13.78
N ILE A 216 -15.33 -3.15 -12.78
CA ILE A 216 -15.29 -3.91 -11.54
C ILE A 216 -16.12 -3.20 -10.47
N GLY A 217 -17.25 -3.78 -10.09
CA GLY A 217 -18.09 -3.26 -9.01
C GLY A 217 -17.61 -3.63 -7.62
N LEU A 218 -17.97 -2.82 -6.61
CA LEU A 218 -17.78 -3.21 -5.21
C LEU A 218 -18.80 -4.29 -4.85
N THR A 219 -18.33 -5.43 -4.35
CA THR A 219 -19.21 -6.53 -3.94
C THR A 219 -18.70 -7.18 -2.66
N VAL A 220 -19.61 -7.64 -1.82
CA VAL A 220 -19.28 -8.40 -0.60
C VAL A 220 -18.50 -9.67 -0.94
N LYS A 221 -18.77 -10.28 -2.12
CA LYS A 221 -18.05 -11.47 -2.59
C LYS A 221 -16.55 -11.26 -2.75
N LEU A 222 -16.09 -10.06 -3.09
CA LEU A 222 -14.65 -9.76 -3.14
C LEU A 222 -14.00 -9.71 -1.75
N GLN A 223 -14.75 -9.25 -0.74
CA GLN A 223 -14.29 -9.21 0.64
C GLN A 223 -14.26 -10.62 1.24
N GLU A 224 -15.35 -11.38 1.06
CA GLU A 224 -15.42 -12.79 1.46
C GLU A 224 -14.29 -13.62 0.83
N SER A 225 -14.04 -13.45 -0.48
CA SER A 225 -12.98 -14.19 -1.18
C SER A 225 -11.59 -13.85 -0.64
N ALA A 226 -11.33 -12.58 -0.31
CA ALA A 226 -10.06 -12.16 0.25
C ALA A 226 -9.84 -12.74 1.66
N LEU A 227 -10.89 -12.79 2.49
CA LEU A 227 -10.83 -13.42 3.82
C LEU A 227 -10.61 -14.93 3.75
N GLN A 228 -11.12 -15.59 2.71
CA GLN A 228 -10.90 -17.01 2.47
C GLN A 228 -9.51 -17.32 1.90
N GLY A 229 -8.79 -16.32 1.39
CA GLY A 229 -7.50 -16.52 0.73
C GLY A 229 -7.62 -17.16 -0.67
N VAL A 230 -8.78 -17.07 -1.31
CA VAL A 230 -9.06 -17.75 -2.58
C VAL A 230 -9.64 -16.76 -3.59
N PRO A 231 -9.16 -16.71 -4.86
CA PRO A 231 -9.70 -15.80 -5.87
C PRO A 231 -11.22 -15.92 -6.05
N VAL A 232 -11.91 -14.82 -6.33
CA VAL A 232 -13.38 -14.79 -6.46
C VAL A 232 -13.88 -15.63 -7.63
N LEU A 233 -13.04 -15.85 -8.65
CA LEU A 233 -13.35 -16.76 -9.75
C LEU A 233 -13.47 -18.22 -9.29
N VAL A 234 -12.84 -18.58 -8.17
CA VAL A 234 -12.85 -19.92 -7.60
C VAL A 234 -13.88 -20.02 -6.47
N SER A 235 -13.88 -19.08 -5.52
CA SER A 235 -14.78 -19.10 -4.35
C SER A 235 -16.22 -18.72 -4.69
N ALA A 236 -16.44 -17.87 -5.69
CA ALA A 236 -17.77 -17.40 -6.09
C ALA A 236 -17.90 -17.21 -7.62
N PRO A 237 -17.76 -18.27 -8.43
CA PRO A 237 -17.68 -18.20 -9.91
C PRO A 237 -18.92 -17.59 -10.57
N SER A 238 -20.10 -17.73 -9.94
CA SER A 238 -21.37 -17.17 -10.44
C SER A 238 -21.61 -15.72 -10.00
N SER A 239 -20.69 -15.09 -9.28
CA SER A 239 -20.84 -13.71 -8.81
C SER A 239 -20.64 -12.67 -9.93
N LYS A 240 -21.15 -11.44 -9.71
CA LYS A 240 -20.88 -10.32 -10.62
C LYS A 240 -19.39 -10.00 -10.69
N ALA A 241 -18.67 -10.11 -9.57
CA ALA A 241 -17.23 -9.87 -9.50
C ALA A 241 -16.43 -10.89 -10.31
N ALA A 242 -16.73 -12.19 -10.20
CA ALA A 242 -16.09 -13.23 -10.99
C ALA A 242 -16.28 -13.02 -12.49
N ARG A 243 -17.50 -12.70 -12.93
CA ARG A 243 -17.77 -12.34 -14.34
C ARG A 243 -16.99 -11.10 -14.79
N GLY A 244 -16.93 -10.07 -13.96
CA GLY A 244 -16.19 -8.84 -14.26
C GLY A 244 -14.69 -9.11 -14.48
N TYR A 245 -14.06 -9.89 -13.60
CA TYR A 245 -12.65 -10.23 -13.75
C TYR A 245 -12.37 -11.24 -14.86
N ALA A 246 -13.28 -12.17 -15.14
CA ALA A 246 -13.17 -13.06 -16.31
C ALA A 246 -13.25 -12.27 -17.64
N ALA A 247 -14.15 -11.28 -17.71
CA ALA A 247 -14.22 -10.36 -18.84
C ALA A 247 -12.95 -9.52 -18.97
N LEU A 248 -12.44 -8.98 -17.85
CA LEU A 248 -11.19 -8.22 -17.83
C LEU A 248 -10.01 -9.07 -18.30
N ALA A 249 -9.89 -10.32 -17.86
CA ALA A 249 -8.82 -11.22 -18.30
C ALA A 249 -8.85 -11.50 -19.82
N THR A 250 -10.06 -11.64 -20.38
CA THR A 250 -10.27 -11.79 -21.83
C THR A 250 -9.85 -10.52 -22.56
N GLU A 251 -10.33 -9.35 -22.12
CA GLU A 251 -10.01 -8.05 -22.71
C GLU A 251 -8.50 -7.74 -22.62
N VAL A 252 -7.85 -8.07 -21.49
CA VAL A 252 -6.40 -7.94 -21.32
C VAL A 252 -5.65 -8.83 -22.31
N CYS A 253 -6.10 -10.07 -22.55
CA CYS A 253 -5.49 -10.93 -23.57
C CYS A 253 -5.62 -10.36 -24.99
N GLU A 254 -6.79 -9.81 -25.33
CA GLU A 254 -7.03 -9.15 -26.62
C GLU A 254 -6.11 -7.95 -26.82
N VAL A 255 -5.97 -7.09 -25.80
CA VAL A 255 -5.11 -5.90 -25.86
C VAL A 255 -3.63 -6.28 -25.90
N ALA A 256 -3.22 -7.33 -25.18
CA ALA A 256 -1.84 -7.79 -25.17
C ALA A 256 -1.40 -8.28 -26.56
N GLY A 257 -2.31 -8.97 -27.27
CA GLY A 257 -2.08 -9.48 -28.63
C GLY A 257 -0.83 -10.36 -28.70
N SER A 258 0.10 -10.03 -29.60
CA SER A 258 1.35 -10.79 -29.81
C SER A 258 2.33 -10.74 -28.63
N ARG A 259 2.08 -9.91 -27.59
CA ARG A 259 2.90 -9.91 -26.37
C ARG A 259 2.69 -11.18 -25.55
N LEU A 260 1.50 -11.81 -25.65
CA LEU A 260 1.23 -13.10 -25.04
C LEU A 260 1.66 -14.23 -25.97
N ARG A 261 2.25 -15.26 -25.39
CA ARG A 261 2.53 -16.51 -26.12
C ARG A 261 1.23 -17.20 -26.53
N PRO A 262 1.23 -18.09 -27.52
CA PRO A 262 0.11 -19.01 -27.73
C PRO A 262 -0.10 -19.91 -26.50
N VAL A 263 -1.36 -20.21 -26.16
CA VAL A 263 -1.67 -21.18 -25.10
C VAL A 263 -1.16 -22.55 -25.52
N ARG A 264 -0.28 -23.15 -24.69
CA ARG A 264 0.22 -24.50 -24.92
C ARG A 264 -0.90 -25.51 -24.64
N HIS A 265 -1.58 -25.98 -25.67
CA HIS A 265 -2.54 -27.07 -25.54
C HIS A 265 -1.77 -28.39 -25.50
N GLY A 266 -1.57 -28.97 -24.31
CA GLY A 266 -1.10 -30.36 -24.20
C GLY A 266 -0.14 -30.65 -23.05
N ARG A 267 -0.56 -31.66 -22.26
CA ARG A 267 0.08 -32.30 -21.08
C ARG A 267 0.20 -31.39 -19.87
N ALA A 268 -0.54 -31.73 -18.81
CA ALA A 268 -0.20 -31.35 -17.44
C ALA A 268 1.30 -31.52 -17.27
N ALA A 269 2.02 -30.40 -17.26
CA ALA A 269 3.43 -30.42 -16.97
C ALA A 269 3.51 -30.88 -15.52
N ARG A 270 3.95 -32.12 -15.30
CA ARG A 270 4.65 -32.43 -14.06
C ARG A 270 5.79 -31.43 -14.02
N VAL A 271 5.61 -30.37 -13.25
CA VAL A 271 6.73 -29.63 -12.69
C VAL A 271 7.46 -30.71 -11.91
N GLU A 272 8.70 -31.04 -12.31
CA GLU A 272 9.55 -31.88 -11.48
C GLU A 272 9.54 -31.26 -10.08
N GLU A 273 9.17 -32.07 -9.08
CA GLU A 273 9.07 -31.65 -7.69
C GLU A 273 10.27 -30.78 -7.35
N ALA A 274 9.99 -29.53 -6.96
CA ALA A 274 11.02 -28.71 -6.34
C ALA A 274 11.64 -29.53 -5.20
N PRO A 275 12.97 -29.57 -5.05
CA PRO A 275 13.61 -30.37 -4.02
C PRO A 275 12.99 -30.00 -2.68
N ALA A 276 12.58 -31.03 -1.92
CA ALA A 276 11.95 -30.89 -0.62
C ALA A 276 12.72 -29.84 0.21
N ILE A 277 12.02 -28.80 0.65
CA ILE A 277 12.55 -27.80 1.56
C ILE A 277 12.93 -28.57 2.82
N VAL A 278 14.24 -28.71 3.06
CA VAL A 278 14.75 -29.14 4.36
C VAL A 278 14.39 -27.99 5.30
N GLU A 279 13.45 -28.22 6.21
CA GLU A 279 13.26 -27.33 7.36
C GLU A 279 14.61 -27.26 8.10
N GLU A 280 15.29 -26.12 8.00
CA GLU A 280 16.42 -25.87 8.88
C GLU A 280 15.90 -25.75 10.31
N PRO A 281 16.48 -26.49 11.28
CA PRO A 281 16.07 -26.38 12.66
C PRO A 281 16.34 -24.97 13.17
N ALA A 282 15.45 -24.47 14.02
CA ALA A 282 15.58 -23.15 14.64
C ALA A 282 16.98 -22.98 15.27
N PRO A 283 17.64 -21.82 15.09
CA PRO A 283 18.93 -21.59 15.75
C PRO A 283 18.74 -21.59 17.27
N GLU A 284 19.59 -22.35 17.96
CA GLU A 284 19.63 -22.41 19.42
C GLU A 284 19.90 -21.00 20.02
N PRO A 285 19.34 -20.69 21.19
CA PRO A 285 19.54 -19.39 21.82
C PRO A 285 21.01 -19.22 22.25
N VAL A 286 21.67 -18.22 21.68
CA VAL A 286 22.98 -17.74 22.13
C VAL A 286 22.82 -17.00 23.46
N ASP A 287 23.52 -17.49 24.47
CA ASP A 287 23.61 -16.92 25.81
C ASP A 287 24.34 -15.56 25.76
N ALA A 288 23.65 -14.49 26.17
CA ALA A 288 24.18 -13.14 26.15
C ALA A 288 24.87 -12.84 27.49
N THR A 289 26.14 -13.18 27.61
CA THR A 289 27.00 -12.63 28.68
C THR A 289 27.43 -11.23 28.29
N VAL A 290 26.90 -10.23 28.99
CA VAL A 290 27.35 -8.83 28.97
C VAL A 290 28.63 -8.73 29.81
N PRO A 291 29.74 -8.15 29.31
CA PRO A 291 30.82 -7.72 30.18
C PRO A 291 30.50 -6.35 30.78
N GLU A 292 30.61 -6.26 32.11
CA GLU A 292 30.54 -5.04 32.91
C GLU A 292 31.83 -4.20 32.81
N ASP A 293 31.63 -2.90 33.05
CA ASP A 293 32.56 -1.81 33.40
C ASP A 293 33.54 -1.23 32.36
N ASP A 294 33.36 0.08 32.08
CA ASP A 294 34.19 1.09 32.76
C ASP A 294 33.55 2.49 32.67
N ALA A 295 33.49 3.18 33.82
CA ALA A 295 32.97 4.52 34.01
C ALA A 295 34.09 5.56 34.16
N ALA A 296 34.00 6.67 33.43
CA ALA A 296 34.54 8.04 33.68
C ALA A 296 34.51 8.79 32.32
N ASP A 297 34.18 10.07 32.12
CA ASP A 297 34.15 11.30 32.93
C ASP A 297 33.28 12.32 32.14
N PRO A 298 32.45 13.21 32.76
CA PRO A 298 31.52 14.06 32.06
C PRO A 298 32.09 15.48 31.87
N THR A 299 32.68 15.78 30.73
CA THR A 299 32.87 17.18 30.27
C THR A 299 33.04 17.25 28.75
N MET A 300 31.98 17.61 28.00
CA MET A 300 32.11 18.41 26.78
C MET A 300 30.77 19.01 26.35
N GLU A 301 30.79 20.34 26.38
CA GLU A 301 29.97 21.36 25.72
C GLU A 301 28.84 20.89 24.78
N MET A 302 27.64 21.38 25.10
CA MET A 302 26.56 21.57 24.13
C MET A 302 27.04 22.47 22.98
N ALA A 303 27.47 21.85 21.88
CA ALA A 303 27.49 22.51 20.59
C ALA A 303 26.05 22.56 20.06
N ALA A 304 25.64 23.78 19.71
CA ALA A 304 24.30 24.15 19.29
C ALA A 304 23.74 23.25 18.18
N ALA A 305 22.48 22.85 18.34
CA ALA A 305 21.64 22.45 17.22
C ALA A 305 21.36 23.72 16.40
N GLU A 306 22.21 23.98 15.40
CA GLU A 306 21.90 24.93 14.34
C GLU A 306 20.81 24.34 13.44
N ASP A 307 19.65 24.99 13.47
CA ASP A 307 18.62 25.14 12.44
C ASP A 307 18.05 23.87 11.78
N LEU A 308 16.95 23.34 12.37
CA LEU A 308 15.91 22.63 11.62
C LEU A 308 14.72 23.58 11.45
N ASP A 309 14.70 24.26 10.31
CA ASP A 309 13.77 25.32 9.94
C ASP A 309 12.59 24.75 9.12
N ASP A 310 11.82 23.81 9.69
CA ASP A 310 10.62 23.26 9.03
C ASP A 310 9.45 23.16 10.04
N GLY A 311 8.52 24.12 9.95
CA GLY A 311 7.32 24.21 10.79
C GLY A 311 6.21 23.20 10.44
N TYR A 312 5.19 23.11 11.28
CA TYR A 312 4.05 22.20 11.12
C TYR A 312 2.92 22.89 10.32
N ALA A 313 2.25 22.17 9.41
CA ALA A 313 1.05 22.66 8.73
C ALA A 313 -0.19 21.92 9.27
N VAL A 314 -1.30 22.63 9.51
CA VAL A 314 -2.59 22.03 9.89
C VAL A 314 -3.65 22.49 8.90
N THR A 315 -4.37 21.55 8.28
CA THR A 315 -5.45 21.86 7.33
C THR A 315 -6.81 21.55 7.95
N LEU A 316 -7.60 22.60 8.24
CA LEU A 316 -8.98 22.47 8.74
C LEU A 316 -9.95 22.19 7.58
N ALA A 317 -10.66 21.05 7.61
CA ALA A 317 -11.63 20.69 6.57
C ALA A 317 -13.07 21.06 6.99
N GLY A 318 -13.61 22.14 6.41
CA GLY A 318 -15.00 22.55 6.54
C GLY A 318 -15.35 23.70 5.59
N GLU A 319 -15.73 23.36 4.35
CA GLU A 319 -15.95 24.26 3.20
C GLU A 319 -14.73 25.10 2.73
N PRO A 320 -14.61 25.33 1.40
CA PRO A 320 -13.38 25.81 0.78
C PRO A 320 -13.25 27.33 0.90
N THR A 321 -12.90 27.85 2.08
CA THR A 321 -12.54 29.29 2.21
C THR A 321 -11.38 29.63 3.12
N HIS A 322 -10.76 28.69 3.85
CA HIS A 322 -9.69 29.05 4.79
C HIS A 322 -8.38 28.33 4.42
N GLY A 323 -7.41 29.11 3.94
CA GLY A 323 -6.10 28.64 3.50
C GLY A 323 -5.28 28.02 4.63
N ALA A 324 -4.24 27.27 4.25
CA ALA A 324 -3.29 26.66 5.18
C ALA A 324 -2.69 27.71 6.13
N VAL A 325 -2.74 27.45 7.44
CA VAL A 325 -2.09 28.28 8.46
C VAL A 325 -0.81 27.55 8.90
N PRO A 326 0.38 28.15 8.74
CA PRO A 326 1.62 27.59 9.28
C PRO A 326 1.64 27.77 10.80
N LEU A 327 1.91 26.70 11.55
CA LEU A 327 2.02 26.72 13.02
C LEU A 327 3.35 26.11 13.46
N GLY A 328 4.03 26.76 14.41
CA GLY A 328 5.41 26.43 14.77
C GLY A 328 5.56 25.15 15.60
N ASN A 329 4.48 24.67 16.22
CA ASN A 329 4.49 23.47 17.05
C ASN A 329 3.08 22.88 17.30
N ALA A 330 3.04 21.67 17.86
CA ALA A 330 1.80 20.95 18.18
C ALA A 330 0.94 21.64 19.26
N ALA A 331 1.53 22.42 20.17
CA ALA A 331 0.78 23.14 21.20
C ALA A 331 -0.03 24.31 20.59
N GLU A 332 0.55 25.03 19.64
CA GLU A 332 -0.12 26.08 18.86
C GLU A 332 -1.26 25.50 18.00
N ALA A 333 -1.06 24.31 17.43
CA ALA A 333 -2.11 23.60 16.69
C ALA A 333 -3.34 23.30 17.55
N ILE A 334 -3.15 22.80 18.78
CA ILE A 334 -4.23 22.49 19.70
C ILE A 334 -4.98 23.76 20.12
N HIS A 335 -4.25 24.82 20.49
CA HIS A 335 -4.86 26.08 20.91
C HIS A 335 -5.68 26.74 19.78
N HIS A 336 -5.21 26.66 18.53
CA HIS A 336 -5.94 27.16 17.37
C HIS A 336 -7.24 26.40 17.13
N LEU A 337 -7.25 25.08 17.35
CA LEU A 337 -8.43 24.22 17.18
C LEU A 337 -9.48 24.45 18.27
N GLU A 338 -9.07 24.68 19.52
CA GLU A 338 -9.96 24.94 20.65
C GLU A 338 -10.71 26.27 20.53
N GLY A 339 -10.13 27.26 19.84
CA GLY A 339 -10.74 28.57 19.60
C GLY A 339 -11.76 28.60 18.45
N GLN A 340 -11.93 27.50 17.70
CA GLN A 340 -12.80 27.44 16.53
C GLN A 340 -14.15 26.78 16.89
N PRO A 341 -15.30 27.32 16.41
CA PRO A 341 -16.60 26.68 16.60
C PRO A 341 -16.71 25.45 15.67
N VAL A 342 -16.22 24.29 16.10
CA VAL A 342 -16.21 23.07 15.27
C VAL A 342 -17.50 22.26 15.46
N ARG A 343 -18.23 21.98 14.36
CA ARG A 343 -19.39 21.07 14.34
C ARG A 343 -19.13 19.68 13.74
N ASN A 344 -17.94 19.40 13.19
CA ASN A 344 -17.61 18.07 12.65
C ASN A 344 -16.10 17.80 12.66
N ARG A 345 -15.76 16.51 12.80
CA ARG A 345 -14.42 15.88 12.79
C ARG A 345 -13.29 16.73 12.20
N VAL A 346 -12.29 17.05 13.02
CA VAL A 346 -11.01 17.63 12.58
C VAL A 346 -10.13 16.52 12.01
N MET A 347 -9.61 16.70 10.79
CA MET A 347 -8.49 15.91 10.27
C MET A 347 -7.19 16.67 10.52
N LEU A 348 -6.23 16.04 11.17
CA LEU A 348 -4.87 16.54 11.32
C LEU A 348 -3.98 15.88 10.26
N GLU A 349 -3.36 16.69 9.41
CA GLU A 349 -2.34 16.26 8.45
C GLU A 349 -1.00 16.72 9.01
N LEU A 350 -0.21 15.80 9.57
CA LEU A 350 1.10 16.11 10.14
C LEU A 350 2.17 15.75 9.11
N GLU A 351 2.82 16.75 8.52
CA GLU A 351 4.01 16.57 7.70
C GLU A 351 5.23 16.47 8.64
N VAL A 352 5.68 15.25 8.89
CA VAL A 352 6.94 15.01 9.60
C VAL A 352 8.00 14.87 8.52
N GLY A 353 9.07 15.69 8.59
CA GLY A 353 10.11 15.75 7.57
C GLY A 353 10.51 14.37 7.03
N HIS A 354 10.65 14.29 5.70
CA HIS A 354 10.76 13.07 4.85
C HIS A 354 9.43 12.50 4.28
N GLY A 355 8.34 13.29 4.26
CA GLY A 355 7.19 13.03 3.39
C GLY A 355 6.25 11.91 3.85
N GLY A 356 6.18 11.64 5.15
CA GLY A 356 5.16 10.77 5.74
C GLY A 356 3.87 11.54 6.04
N ILE A 357 2.71 10.95 5.70
CA ILE A 357 1.38 11.43 6.11
C ILE A 357 0.88 10.53 7.23
N ALA A 358 0.58 11.10 8.41
CA ALA A 358 -0.14 10.42 9.48
C ALA A 358 -1.59 10.93 9.56
N ILE A 359 -2.57 10.03 9.54
CA ILE A 359 -3.99 10.35 9.74
C ILE A 359 -4.37 9.87 11.14
N ALA A 360 -4.73 10.80 12.03
CA ALA A 360 -5.30 10.47 13.34
C ALA A 360 -6.80 10.84 13.36
N GLU A 361 -7.67 9.87 13.66
CA GLU A 361 -9.04 10.18 14.08
C GLU A 361 -9.00 10.55 15.57
N LEU A 362 -9.31 11.81 15.90
CA LEU A 362 -9.58 12.18 17.29
C LEU A 362 -10.96 11.62 17.70
N PRO A 363 -11.12 11.14 18.94
CA PRO A 363 -12.42 10.73 19.45
C PRO A 363 -13.42 11.90 19.39
N PRO A 364 -14.71 11.63 19.17
CA PRO A 364 -15.73 12.68 19.20
C PRO A 364 -15.70 13.38 20.56
N LEU A 365 -15.52 14.70 20.53
CA LEU A 365 -15.77 15.56 21.69
C LEU A 365 -17.28 15.55 21.96
N GLU A 366 -17.71 14.94 23.06
CA GLU A 366 -19.07 15.14 23.57
C GLU A 366 -19.16 16.55 24.13
N LEU A 367 -19.84 17.44 23.41
CA LEU A 367 -20.22 18.74 23.92
C LEU A 367 -21.44 18.56 24.82
N HIS A 368 -21.28 18.70 26.13
CA HIS A 368 -22.40 18.91 27.03
C HIS A 368 -22.99 20.30 26.73
N ALA A 369 -24.21 20.33 26.20
CA ALA A 369 -24.99 21.55 26.12
C ALA A 369 -25.33 21.99 27.54
N VAL A 370 -24.76 23.10 27.99
CA VAL A 370 -25.29 23.81 29.16
C VAL A 370 -26.49 24.61 28.65
N GLU A 371 -27.69 24.19 29.04
CA GLU A 371 -28.90 24.98 28.82
C GLU A 371 -28.81 26.27 29.64
N GLU A 372 -28.62 27.40 28.98
CA GLU A 372 -28.88 28.70 29.59
C GLU A 372 -30.39 28.87 29.76
N HIS A 373 -30.86 28.83 31.01
CA HIS A 373 -32.12 29.45 31.39
C HIS A 373 -31.85 30.65 32.30
N SER A 374 -32.15 31.81 31.73
CA SER A 374 -32.24 33.12 32.36
C SER A 374 -33.17 33.14 33.58
N GLY A 375 -32.74 33.78 34.67
CA GLY A 375 -33.63 34.13 35.78
C GLY A 375 -32.94 34.85 36.94
N ASN A 376 -33.21 36.15 37.04
CA ASN A 376 -32.84 37.07 38.14
C ASN A 376 -33.08 36.52 39.55
N GLY A 377 -32.22 36.91 40.50
CA GLY A 377 -32.60 36.98 41.92
C GLY A 377 -31.44 37.10 42.90
N HIS A 378 -31.36 38.27 43.54
CA HIS A 378 -30.53 38.75 44.66
C HIS A 378 -29.97 37.80 45.74
N ASP A 379 -28.79 38.25 46.19
CA ASP A 379 -28.28 38.41 47.56
C ASP A 379 -27.64 37.24 48.36
N ASP A 380 -26.47 37.63 48.89
CA ASP A 380 -25.80 37.28 50.15
C ASP A 380 -24.78 36.11 50.23
N VAL A 381 -23.52 36.54 50.42
CA VAL A 381 -22.54 36.13 51.45
C VAL A 381 -22.01 34.69 51.40
N GLU A 382 -20.72 34.49 51.09
CA GLU A 382 -19.60 34.27 52.03
C GLU A 382 -18.37 33.73 51.26
N ASP A 383 -17.17 34.09 51.71
CA ASP A 383 -15.87 33.72 51.16
C ASP A 383 -15.66 32.19 51.14
N ASP A 384 -15.06 31.64 50.08
CA ASP A 384 -14.11 30.52 50.23
C ASP A 384 -13.18 30.37 49.02
N GLU A 385 -11.88 30.40 49.34
CA GLU A 385 -10.74 30.15 48.48
C GLU A 385 -10.69 28.66 48.07
N ASP A 386 -11.43 28.22 47.05
CA ASP A 386 -11.25 26.85 46.50
C ASP A 386 -11.41 26.76 44.97
N ALA A 387 -11.23 27.88 44.26
CA ALA A 387 -11.14 27.90 42.80
C ALA A 387 -9.74 27.54 42.24
N ALA A 388 -8.80 27.13 43.10
CA ALA A 388 -7.43 26.78 42.72
C ALA A 388 -7.12 25.27 42.75
N GLU A 389 -8.05 24.42 43.21
CA GLU A 389 -7.79 22.97 43.35
C GLU A 389 -8.36 22.13 42.20
N VAL A 390 -9.34 22.63 41.44
CA VAL A 390 -9.92 21.91 40.28
C VAL A 390 -9.04 22.00 39.01
N THR A 391 -8.15 23.00 38.93
CA THR A 391 -7.26 23.18 37.77
C THR A 391 -5.95 22.38 37.87
N ARG A 392 -5.63 21.80 39.04
CA ARG A 392 -4.43 20.95 39.23
C ARG A 392 -4.67 19.45 39.08
N GLU A 393 -5.91 18.98 39.17
CA GLU A 393 -6.23 17.56 38.90
C GLU A 393 -6.32 17.21 37.41
N ALA A 394 -6.55 18.20 36.53
CA ALA A 394 -6.60 17.99 35.07
C ALA A 394 -5.20 17.85 34.44
N GLU A 395 -4.20 18.62 34.91
CA GLU A 395 -2.82 18.54 34.40
C GLU A 395 -2.08 17.26 34.84
N THR A 396 -2.52 16.61 35.93
CA THR A 396 -1.85 15.42 36.47
C THR A 396 -2.30 14.12 35.79
N ARG A 397 -3.42 14.12 35.02
CA ARG A 397 -3.96 12.92 34.37
C ARG A 397 -3.52 12.68 32.92
N GLN A 398 -2.91 13.66 32.25
CA GLN A 398 -2.44 13.52 30.87
C GLN A 398 -0.94 13.21 30.71
N ARG A 399 -0.24 12.86 31.79
CA ARG A 399 1.10 12.22 31.72
C ARG A 399 1.04 10.69 31.63
N ARG A 400 0.15 10.14 30.80
CA ARG A 400 0.21 8.72 30.42
C ARG A 400 0.85 8.55 29.03
N ARG A 401 2.19 8.46 29.08
CA ARG A 401 3.06 7.61 28.24
C ARG A 401 2.70 7.49 26.75
N PHE A 402 3.37 8.28 25.90
CA PHE A 402 3.97 7.70 24.69
C PHE A 402 5.35 7.17 25.07
N LEU A 403 5.41 5.87 25.36
CA LEU A 403 6.66 5.13 25.54
C LEU A 403 6.61 3.94 24.60
N PHE A 404 7.32 4.07 23.47
CA PHE A 404 7.72 2.94 22.65
C PHE A 404 8.71 2.11 23.46
N PHE A 405 8.40 0.83 23.68
CA PHE A 405 9.40 -0.18 24.03
C PHE A 405 9.29 -1.33 23.04
N GLY A 406 10.41 -1.59 22.36
CA GLY A 406 10.61 -2.80 21.58
C GLY A 406 11.26 -3.91 22.41
N ARG A 407 10.78 -5.15 22.18
CA ARG A 407 11.39 -6.50 22.40
C ARG A 407 11.72 -6.91 23.86
N LYS A 408 11.64 -8.18 24.29
CA LYS A 408 11.47 -9.51 23.63
C LYS A 408 10.94 -10.55 24.66
N ALA A 409 10.16 -11.52 24.17
CA ALA A 409 10.00 -12.93 24.57
C ALA A 409 9.54 -13.35 26.00
N SER A 410 8.40 -14.06 26.03
CA SER A 410 8.35 -15.51 26.30
C SER A 410 7.14 -16.12 25.61
#